data_AF-A0A5B0DA45-F1
#
_entry.id   AF-A0A5B0DA45-F1
#
_cell.length_a   1.000
_cell.length_b   1.000
_cell.length_c   1.000
_cell.angle_alpha   90.00
_cell.angle_beta   90.00
_cell.angle_gamma   90.00
#
_symmetry.space_group_name_H-M   'P 1'
#
loop_
_entity.id
_entity.type
_entity.pdbx_description
1 polymer ?
#
loop_
_entity_poly.entity_id
_entity_poly.type
_entity_poly.pdbx_seq_one_letter_code
_entity_poly.pdbx_strand_id
1 'polypeptide(L)'
;MTKYHLEDIDVDRFARQWLEGLDSDTASSRGLLDHKGMGPYFMISNIGPQAVEPDSSTDELVLYAVLAAFQNADFSGRHEEVWDSFEGHLDAAFHYANAIGRTGVARSLLAGVVRRATRESGGFSDQLTAASLKNDPAQIAAHEQEMAHILDRDVRAAHLLDPRVSIDELILSPELED
;
A
#
# COMPACT_ATOMS: atom_id res chain seq x y z
N MET A 1 -2.21 17.13 -18.65
CA MET A 1 -3.02 16.14 -17.92
C MET A 1 -2.24 14.85 -17.94
N THR A 2 -1.81 14.39 -16.78
CA THR A 2 -1.03 13.16 -16.60
C THR A 2 -1.90 11.95 -16.95
N LYS A 3 -1.33 10.96 -17.65
CA LYS A 3 -2.01 9.69 -17.95
C LYS A 3 -1.58 8.65 -16.94
N TYR A 4 -2.51 7.99 -16.27
CA TYR A 4 -2.19 6.96 -15.27
C TYR A 4 -1.98 5.60 -15.94
N HIS A 5 -0.72 5.31 -16.26
CA HIS A 5 -0.30 4.04 -16.84
C HIS A 5 0.95 3.52 -16.13
N LEU A 6 1.07 2.21 -16.02
CA LEU A 6 2.28 1.52 -15.59
C LEU A 6 2.72 0.58 -16.72
N GLU A 7 3.68 1.04 -17.50
CA GLU A 7 4.08 0.40 -18.77
C GLU A 7 2.87 0.22 -19.71
N ASP A 8 2.51 -1.03 -20.05
CA ASP A 8 1.36 -1.36 -20.91
C ASP A 8 0.00 -1.51 -20.18
N ILE A 9 -0.06 -1.26 -18.86
CA ILE A 9 -1.31 -1.30 -18.09
C ILE A 9 -1.84 0.13 -17.96
N ASP A 10 -3.01 0.38 -18.54
CA ASP A 10 -3.71 1.67 -18.48
C ASP A 10 -4.81 1.61 -17.40
N VAL A 11 -4.68 2.46 -16.39
CA VAL A 11 -5.66 2.60 -15.29
C VAL A 11 -6.24 4.01 -15.24
N ASP A 12 -6.10 4.82 -16.30
CA ASP A 12 -6.46 6.24 -16.32
C ASP A 12 -7.93 6.47 -15.99
N ARG A 13 -8.83 5.67 -16.58
CA ARG A 13 -10.26 5.78 -16.32
C ARG A 13 -10.59 5.49 -14.86
N PHE A 14 -10.06 4.39 -14.31
CA PHE A 14 -10.32 3.98 -12.94
C PHE A 14 -9.74 5.00 -11.95
N ALA A 15 -8.48 5.41 -12.13
CA ALA A 15 -7.82 6.37 -11.27
C ALA A 15 -8.56 7.71 -11.19
N ARG A 16 -9.11 8.21 -12.32
CA ARG A 16 -9.93 9.43 -12.33
C ARG A 16 -11.25 9.27 -11.59
N GLN A 17 -11.97 8.18 -11.85
CA GLN A 17 -13.22 7.88 -11.14
C GLN A 17 -12.98 7.72 -9.63
N TRP A 18 -11.87 7.10 -9.26
CA TRP A 18 -11.46 6.94 -7.87
C TRP A 18 -11.12 8.28 -7.21
N LEU A 19 -10.36 9.15 -7.88
CA LEU A 19 -10.07 10.52 -7.40
C LEU A 19 -11.36 11.33 -7.18
N GLU A 20 -12.30 11.29 -8.13
CA GLU A 20 -13.62 11.92 -7.97
C GLU A 20 -14.37 11.36 -6.75
N GLY A 21 -14.23 10.06 -6.48
CA GLY A 21 -14.77 9.40 -5.30
C GLY A 21 -14.15 9.89 -3.98
N LEU A 22 -12.87 10.24 -3.95
CA LEU A 22 -12.21 10.75 -2.74
C LEU A 22 -12.74 12.12 -2.29
N ASP A 23 -13.13 12.96 -3.24
CA ASP A 23 -13.69 14.29 -2.96
C ASP A 23 -15.11 14.21 -2.38
N SER A 24 -15.80 13.07 -2.54
CA SER A 24 -17.13 12.84 -1.99
C SER A 24 -17.15 12.75 -0.46
N ASP A 25 -18.24 13.20 0.16
CA ASP A 25 -18.43 13.11 1.62
C ASP A 25 -18.56 11.67 2.14
N THR A 26 -18.66 10.69 1.24
CA THR A 26 -18.76 9.26 1.56
C THR A 26 -17.40 8.56 1.59
N ALA A 27 -16.30 9.25 1.27
CA ALA A 27 -14.97 8.66 1.35
C ALA A 27 -14.68 8.15 2.77
N SER A 28 -14.16 6.94 2.86
CA SER A 28 -13.76 6.34 4.13
C SER A 28 -12.61 7.14 4.73
N SER A 29 -12.48 7.15 6.06
CA SER A 29 -11.34 7.77 6.74
C SER A 29 -11.14 9.28 6.50
N ARG A 30 -12.19 10.04 6.11
CA ARG A 30 -12.13 11.51 5.95
C ARG A 30 -11.53 12.26 7.14
N GLY A 31 -11.71 11.75 8.37
CA GLY A 31 -11.10 12.32 9.58
C GLY A 31 -9.56 12.35 9.57
N LEU A 32 -8.90 11.61 8.66
CA LEU A 32 -7.47 11.76 8.42
C LEU A 32 -7.14 13.14 7.82
N LEU A 33 -8.01 13.70 6.98
CA LEU A 33 -7.78 15.03 6.37
C LEU A 33 -7.84 16.17 7.39
N ASP A 34 -8.43 15.95 8.57
CA ASP A 34 -8.40 16.91 9.67
C ASP A 34 -7.00 17.09 10.27
N HIS A 35 -6.07 16.19 9.94
CA HIS A 35 -4.70 16.17 10.43
C HIS A 35 -3.71 16.53 9.31
N LYS A 36 -2.83 17.49 9.58
CA LYS A 36 -1.84 17.96 8.61
C LYS A 36 -0.90 16.81 8.18
N GLY A 37 -0.62 16.72 6.89
CA GLY A 37 0.28 15.69 6.32
C GLY A 37 -0.33 14.30 6.14
N MET A 38 -1.59 14.08 6.54
CA MET A 38 -2.22 12.76 6.46
C MET A 38 -2.89 12.45 5.11
N GLY A 39 -2.75 13.32 4.11
CA GLY A 39 -3.28 13.12 2.77
C GLY A 39 -2.87 11.79 2.10
N PRO A 40 -1.58 11.39 2.11
CA PRO A 40 -1.15 10.12 1.54
C PRO A 40 -1.74 8.91 2.28
N TYR A 41 -1.83 9.03 3.61
CA TYR A 41 -2.47 8.01 4.44
C TYR A 41 -3.97 7.90 4.16
N PHE A 42 -4.64 9.02 3.92
CA PHE A 42 -6.04 9.03 3.48
C PHE A 42 -6.21 8.31 2.13
N MET A 43 -5.33 8.57 1.16
CA MET A 43 -5.38 7.90 -0.15
C MET A 43 -5.19 6.38 -0.02
N ILE A 44 -4.14 5.92 0.68
CA ILE A 44 -3.90 4.48 0.85
C ILE A 44 -5.01 3.80 1.67
N SER A 45 -5.59 4.49 2.67
CA SER A 45 -6.71 3.97 3.46
C SER A 45 -8.01 3.84 2.66
N ASN A 46 -8.15 4.54 1.54
CA ASN A 46 -9.35 4.44 0.68
C ASN A 46 -9.23 3.39 -0.42
N ILE A 47 -8.02 3.14 -0.95
CA ILE A 47 -7.80 2.07 -1.95
C ILE A 47 -7.43 0.73 -1.31
N GLY A 48 -6.76 0.76 -0.15
CA GLY A 48 -6.24 -0.43 0.52
C GLY A 48 -7.31 -1.48 0.84
N PRO A 49 -8.45 -1.13 1.45
CA PRO A 49 -9.52 -2.08 1.74
C PRO A 49 -10.15 -2.68 0.48
N GLN A 50 -10.36 -1.87 -0.57
CA GLN A 50 -10.92 -2.34 -1.85
C GLN A 50 -10.02 -3.39 -2.49
N ALA A 51 -8.71 -3.20 -2.40
CA ALA A 51 -7.70 -4.10 -2.94
C ALA A 51 -7.47 -5.37 -2.08
N VAL A 52 -8.09 -5.51 -0.90
CA VAL A 52 -8.01 -6.76 -0.10
C VAL A 52 -9.01 -7.80 -0.58
N GLU A 53 -10.10 -7.38 -1.23
CA GLU A 53 -11.15 -8.29 -1.64
C GLU A 53 -10.66 -9.33 -2.66
N PRO A 54 -11.09 -10.61 -2.57
CA PRO A 54 -10.64 -11.65 -3.50
C PRO A 54 -10.96 -11.34 -4.97
N ASP A 55 -12.01 -10.55 -5.22
CA ASP A 55 -12.51 -10.14 -6.53
C ASP A 55 -12.07 -8.71 -6.93
N SER A 56 -11.13 -8.09 -6.21
CA SER A 56 -10.54 -6.80 -6.62
C SER A 56 -10.09 -6.86 -8.09
N SER A 57 -10.46 -5.83 -8.83
CA SER A 57 -10.09 -5.66 -10.22
C SER A 57 -8.57 -5.43 -10.39
N THR A 58 -8.08 -5.69 -11.61
CA THR A 58 -6.71 -5.37 -12.01
C THR A 58 -6.39 -3.90 -11.76
N ASP A 59 -7.32 -2.99 -12.08
CA ASP A 59 -7.11 -1.54 -11.93
C ASP A 59 -6.95 -1.14 -10.45
N GLU A 60 -7.75 -1.72 -9.55
CA GLU A 60 -7.64 -1.51 -8.10
C GLU A 60 -6.29 -1.98 -7.55
N LEU A 61 -5.87 -3.20 -7.94
CA LEU A 61 -4.61 -3.77 -7.49
C LEU A 61 -3.41 -2.97 -8.00
N VAL A 62 -3.47 -2.46 -9.22
CA VAL A 62 -2.39 -1.64 -9.80
C VAL A 62 -2.34 -0.26 -9.15
N LEU A 63 -3.49 0.40 -8.95
CA LEU A 63 -3.55 1.68 -8.26
C LEU A 63 -3.01 1.55 -6.82
N TYR A 64 -3.43 0.49 -6.12
CA TYR A 64 -2.90 0.15 -4.81
C TYR A 64 -1.38 -0.04 -4.84
N ALA A 65 -0.88 -0.86 -5.76
CA ALA A 65 0.55 -1.18 -5.87
C ALA A 65 1.42 0.05 -6.06
N VAL A 66 0.99 0.97 -6.93
CA VAL A 66 1.69 2.23 -7.21
C VAL A 66 1.78 3.08 -5.94
N LEU A 67 0.67 3.29 -5.24
CA LEU A 67 0.63 4.09 -4.02
C LEU A 67 1.43 3.44 -2.88
N ALA A 68 1.31 2.13 -2.69
CA ALA A 68 2.03 1.39 -1.65
C ALA A 68 3.55 1.38 -1.91
N ALA A 69 3.99 1.18 -3.15
CA ALA A 69 5.41 1.22 -3.49
C ALA A 69 6.01 2.61 -3.32
N PHE A 70 5.24 3.66 -3.62
CA PHE A 70 5.64 5.05 -3.38
C PHE A 70 5.76 5.36 -1.88
N GLN A 71 4.79 4.92 -1.08
CA GLN A 71 4.82 5.06 0.38
C GLN A 71 6.00 4.29 1.01
N ASN A 72 6.31 3.09 0.52
CA ASN A 72 7.45 2.29 0.98
C ASN A 72 8.81 2.92 0.68
N ALA A 73 8.88 3.81 -0.30
CA ALA A 73 10.11 4.53 -0.67
C ALA A 73 10.36 5.77 0.20
N ASP A 74 9.61 5.94 1.31
CA ASP A 74 9.58 7.13 2.16
C ASP A 74 9.21 8.44 1.42
N PHE A 75 8.84 8.37 0.13
CA PHE A 75 8.42 9.53 -0.66
C PHE A 75 6.91 9.78 -0.51
N SER A 76 6.65 10.71 0.42
CA SER A 76 5.46 11.55 0.62
C SER A 76 4.38 11.06 1.61
N GLY A 77 4.30 11.82 2.72
CA GLY A 77 3.38 11.67 3.86
C GLY A 77 4.04 12.07 5.19
N ARG A 78 5.33 11.78 5.36
CA ARG A 78 6.06 12.12 6.60
C ARG A 78 6.52 13.58 6.69
N HIS A 79 6.69 14.24 5.55
CA HIS A 79 7.08 15.65 5.50
C HIS A 79 5.89 16.50 5.10
N GLU A 80 5.30 17.20 6.08
CA GLU A 80 4.13 18.09 5.93
C GLU A 80 4.24 19.10 4.77
N GLU A 81 5.47 19.43 4.35
CA GLU A 81 5.75 20.42 3.29
C GLU A 81 5.64 19.85 1.86
N VAL A 82 5.45 18.53 1.70
CA VAL A 82 5.46 17.84 0.39
C VAL A 82 4.04 17.48 -0.10
N TRP A 83 3.02 17.65 0.75
CA TRP A 83 1.64 17.37 0.35
C TRP A 83 1.01 18.57 -0.38
N ASP A 84 0.68 18.38 -1.66
CA ASP A 84 0.05 19.39 -2.51
C ASP A 84 -1.45 19.10 -2.70
N SER A 85 -1.77 18.00 -3.40
CA SER A 85 -3.15 17.59 -3.73
C SER A 85 -3.24 16.08 -3.97
N PHE A 86 -4.46 15.52 -4.00
CA PHE A 86 -4.68 14.11 -4.35
C PHE A 86 -4.15 13.78 -5.75
N GLU A 87 -4.44 14.64 -6.73
CA GLU A 87 -3.95 14.50 -8.10
C GLU A 87 -2.43 14.60 -8.16
N GLY A 88 -1.84 15.61 -7.50
CA GLY A 88 -0.38 15.79 -7.48
C GLY A 88 0.36 14.63 -6.83
N HIS A 89 -0.18 14.08 -5.74
CA HIS A 89 0.39 12.88 -5.11
C HIS A 89 0.27 11.65 -6.01
N LEU A 90 -0.88 11.47 -6.67
CA LEU A 90 -1.06 10.36 -7.59
C LEU A 90 -0.11 10.45 -8.79
N ASP A 91 0.04 11.65 -9.35
CA ASP A 91 0.97 11.94 -10.44
C ASP A 91 2.42 11.59 -10.04
N ALA A 92 2.84 11.99 -8.84
CA ALA A 92 4.16 11.67 -8.30
C ALA A 92 4.35 10.16 -8.09
N ALA A 93 3.33 9.46 -7.58
CA ALA A 93 3.36 8.02 -7.38
C ALA A 93 3.51 7.26 -8.70
N PHE A 94 2.73 7.62 -9.73
CA PHE A 94 2.86 7.02 -11.06
C PHE A 94 4.19 7.36 -11.73
N HIS A 95 4.71 8.57 -11.55
CA HIS A 95 6.03 8.92 -12.05
C HIS A 95 7.13 8.04 -11.43
N TYR A 96 7.09 7.86 -10.10
CA TYR A 96 8.00 6.98 -9.39
C TYR A 96 7.86 5.51 -9.84
N ALA A 97 6.64 5.00 -9.92
CA ALA A 97 6.37 3.63 -10.35
C ALA A 97 6.89 3.35 -11.77
N ASN A 98 6.72 4.30 -12.70
CA ASN A 98 7.28 4.18 -14.05
C ASN A 98 8.82 4.27 -14.07
N ALA A 99 9.44 5.01 -13.14
CA ALA A 99 10.90 5.09 -13.04
C ALA A 99 11.53 3.77 -12.58
N ILE A 100 10.87 3.03 -11.67
CA ILE A 100 11.36 1.73 -11.17
C ILE A 100 10.82 0.52 -11.96
N GLY A 101 9.80 0.72 -12.81
CA GLY A 101 9.15 -0.32 -13.61
C GLY A 101 8.32 -1.30 -12.78
N ARG A 102 7.57 -2.18 -13.46
CA ARG A 102 6.69 -3.18 -12.81
C ARG A 102 7.44 -4.08 -11.84
N THR A 103 8.60 -4.58 -12.26
CA THR A 103 9.45 -5.43 -11.43
C THR A 103 9.90 -4.68 -10.17
N GLY A 104 10.23 -3.39 -10.27
CA GLY A 104 10.60 -2.58 -9.10
C GLY A 104 9.45 -2.39 -8.13
N VAL A 105 8.25 -2.11 -8.63
CA VAL A 105 7.02 -2.01 -7.82
C VAL A 105 6.74 -3.34 -7.11
N ALA A 106 6.77 -4.46 -7.84
CA ALA A 106 6.55 -5.79 -7.29
C ALA A 106 7.57 -6.13 -6.19
N ARG A 107 8.87 -5.86 -6.43
CA ARG A 107 9.93 -6.04 -5.41
C ARG A 107 9.70 -5.16 -4.19
N SER A 108 9.27 -3.91 -4.35
CA SER A 108 8.98 -3.00 -3.23
C SER A 108 7.86 -3.53 -2.33
N LEU A 109 6.79 -4.06 -2.92
CA LEU A 109 5.68 -4.67 -2.17
C LEU A 109 6.14 -5.92 -1.40
N LEU A 110 6.80 -6.87 -2.08
CA LEU A 110 7.24 -8.11 -1.45
C LEU A 110 8.34 -7.87 -0.40
N ALA A 111 9.22 -6.88 -0.57
CA ALA A 111 10.16 -6.47 0.46
C ALA A 111 9.43 -5.97 1.73
N GLY A 112 8.30 -5.28 1.57
CA GLY A 112 7.44 -4.89 2.69
C GLY A 112 6.84 -6.09 3.43
N VAL A 113 6.43 -7.13 2.70
CA VAL A 113 5.95 -8.41 3.26
C VAL A 113 7.07 -9.10 4.04
N VAL A 114 8.26 -9.24 3.44
CA VAL A 114 9.42 -9.88 4.08
C VAL A 114 9.80 -9.13 5.37
N ARG A 115 9.94 -7.80 5.33
CA ARG A 115 10.25 -6.99 6.52
C ARG A 115 9.22 -7.14 7.64
N ARG A 116 7.94 -7.38 7.33
CA ARG A 116 6.92 -7.64 8.35
C ARG A 116 7.02 -9.05 8.90
N ALA A 117 7.29 -10.03 8.04
CA ALA A 117 7.43 -11.43 8.42
C ALA A 117 8.71 -11.73 9.24
N THR A 118 9.79 -10.99 9.01
CA THR A 118 11.07 -11.15 9.71
C THR A 118 11.19 -10.33 10.99
N ARG A 119 10.23 -9.43 11.28
CA ARG A 119 10.19 -8.75 12.59
C ARG A 119 10.08 -9.78 13.70
N GLU A 120 10.89 -9.61 14.74
CA GLU A 120 10.88 -10.49 15.91
C GLU A 120 9.48 -10.54 16.54
N SER A 121 8.86 -11.72 16.47
CA SER A 121 7.60 -12.01 17.16
C SER A 121 7.81 -11.89 18.68
N GLY A 122 6.92 -11.16 19.36
CA GLY A 122 7.04 -10.89 20.80
C GLY A 122 7.80 -9.61 21.14
N GLY A 123 8.17 -8.81 20.13
CA GLY A 123 8.74 -7.49 20.31
C GLY A 123 7.79 -6.51 21.02
N PHE A 124 8.32 -5.34 21.41
CA PHE A 124 7.56 -4.31 22.13
C PHE A 124 6.27 -3.88 21.40
N SER A 125 6.30 -3.86 20.06
CA SER A 125 5.11 -3.53 19.25
C SER A 125 3.99 -4.57 19.41
N ASP A 126 4.30 -5.85 19.43
CA ASP A 126 3.30 -6.93 19.57
C ASP A 126 2.66 -6.88 20.96
N GLN A 127 3.45 -6.54 21.99
CA GLN A 127 2.95 -6.36 23.35
C GLN A 127 1.99 -5.16 23.46
N LEU A 128 2.29 -4.05 22.77
CA LEU A 128 1.39 -2.90 22.70
C LEU A 128 0.09 -3.23 21.96
N THR A 129 0.17 -3.97 20.85
CA THR A 129 -1.01 -4.44 20.11
C THR A 129 -1.86 -5.35 20.99
N ALA A 130 -1.26 -6.37 21.61
CA ALA A 130 -1.96 -7.27 22.52
C ALA A 130 -2.63 -6.52 23.67
N ALA A 131 -1.94 -5.54 24.28
CA ALA A 131 -2.51 -4.70 25.33
C ALA A 131 -3.70 -3.85 24.82
N SER A 132 -3.61 -3.28 23.61
CA SER A 132 -4.70 -2.51 23.00
C SER A 132 -5.95 -3.36 22.71
N LEU A 133 -5.73 -4.64 22.37
CA LEU A 133 -6.75 -5.66 22.18
C LEU A 133 -7.13 -6.37 23.50
N LYS A 134 -6.75 -5.78 24.65
CA LYS A 134 -7.06 -6.26 26.00
C LYS A 134 -6.58 -7.67 26.32
N ASN A 135 -5.56 -8.15 25.60
CA ASN A 135 -5.03 -9.52 25.64
C ASN A 135 -6.13 -10.58 25.40
N ASP A 136 -7.17 -10.24 24.64
CA ASP A 136 -8.23 -11.17 24.28
C ASP A 136 -7.76 -12.04 23.09
N PRO A 137 -7.62 -13.37 23.27
CA PRO A 137 -7.15 -14.26 22.20
C PRO A 137 -8.01 -14.21 20.94
N ALA A 138 -9.33 -13.99 21.06
CA ALA A 138 -10.22 -13.94 19.91
C ALA A 138 -10.00 -12.65 19.10
N GLN A 139 -9.76 -11.53 19.77
CA GLN A 139 -9.47 -10.25 19.10
C GLN A 139 -8.08 -10.26 18.47
N ILE A 140 -7.10 -10.87 19.14
CA ILE A 140 -5.75 -11.06 18.59
C ILE A 140 -5.82 -11.92 17.33
N ALA A 141 -6.51 -13.06 17.36
CA ALA A 141 -6.67 -13.92 16.19
C ALA A 141 -7.39 -13.21 15.03
N ALA A 142 -8.43 -12.42 15.32
CA ALA A 142 -9.13 -11.64 14.29
C ALA A 142 -8.22 -10.57 13.67
N HIS A 143 -7.42 -9.88 14.48
CA HIS A 143 -6.45 -8.91 14.00
C HIS A 143 -5.36 -9.57 13.15
N GLU A 144 -4.82 -10.72 13.56
CA GLU A 144 -3.85 -11.48 12.79
C GLU A 144 -4.43 -11.93 11.43
N GLN A 145 -5.69 -12.36 11.41
CA GLN A 145 -6.39 -12.71 10.17
C GLN A 145 -6.51 -11.49 9.24
N GLU A 146 -6.89 -10.32 9.76
CA GLU A 146 -6.94 -9.08 8.99
C GLU A 146 -5.57 -8.70 8.42
N MET A 147 -4.51 -8.82 9.22
CA MET A 147 -3.14 -8.59 8.76
C MET A 147 -2.72 -9.58 7.67
N ALA A 148 -3.13 -10.84 7.75
CA ALA A 148 -2.87 -11.84 6.71
C ALA A 148 -3.53 -11.44 5.38
N HIS A 149 -4.77 -10.94 5.41
CA HIS A 149 -5.45 -10.45 4.22
C HIS A 149 -4.74 -9.23 3.59
N ILE A 150 -4.22 -8.32 4.42
CA ILE A 150 -3.42 -7.18 3.97
C ILE A 150 -2.12 -7.64 3.28
N LEU A 151 -1.45 -8.66 3.82
CA LEU A 151 -0.24 -9.23 3.22
C LEU A 151 -0.55 -9.98 1.93
N ASP A 152 -1.64 -10.73 1.87
CA ASP A 152 -2.07 -11.44 0.66
C ASP A 152 -2.32 -10.47 -0.50
N ARG A 153 -2.97 -9.32 -0.25
CA ARG A 153 -3.08 -8.24 -1.25
C ARG A 153 -1.72 -7.82 -1.81
N ASP A 154 -0.72 -7.60 -0.95
CA ASP A 154 0.62 -7.17 -1.39
C ASP A 154 1.24 -8.22 -2.31
N VAL A 155 1.04 -9.50 -2.02
CA VAL A 155 1.48 -10.63 -2.85
C VAL A 155 0.71 -10.70 -4.17
N ARG A 156 -0.63 -10.60 -4.15
CA ARG A 156 -1.46 -10.62 -5.36
C ARG A 156 -1.09 -9.46 -6.30
N ALA A 157 -0.95 -8.25 -5.76
CA ALA A 157 -0.56 -7.07 -6.51
C ALA A 157 0.85 -7.21 -7.09
N ALA A 158 1.82 -7.75 -6.34
CA ALA A 158 3.16 -8.02 -6.85
C ALA A 158 3.15 -9.07 -7.98
N HIS A 159 2.41 -10.17 -7.80
CA HIS A 159 2.33 -11.26 -8.79
C HIS A 159 1.63 -10.83 -10.08
N LEU A 160 0.62 -9.94 -9.96
CA LEU A 160 -0.03 -9.31 -11.11
C LEU A 160 0.97 -8.48 -11.94
N LEU A 161 1.89 -7.78 -11.28
CA LEU A 161 2.85 -6.88 -11.94
C LEU A 161 4.06 -7.63 -12.51
N ASP A 162 4.64 -8.55 -11.75
CA ASP A 162 5.72 -9.43 -12.23
C ASP A 162 5.66 -10.79 -11.52
N PRO A 163 5.14 -11.84 -12.17
CA PRO A 163 4.98 -13.15 -11.56
C PRO A 163 6.31 -13.87 -11.32
N ARG A 164 7.43 -13.33 -11.82
CA ARG A 164 8.77 -13.92 -11.64
C ARG A 164 9.42 -13.49 -10.34
N VAL A 165 8.97 -12.40 -9.71
CA VAL A 165 9.53 -11.95 -8.44
C VAL A 165 9.02 -12.87 -7.34
N SER A 166 9.94 -13.49 -6.60
CA SER A 166 9.62 -14.41 -5.53
C SER A 166 9.96 -13.84 -4.15
N ILE A 167 9.11 -14.12 -3.17
CA ILE A 167 9.40 -13.85 -1.75
C ILE A 167 10.65 -14.63 -1.32
N ASP A 168 10.81 -15.87 -1.78
CA ASP A 168 11.93 -16.72 -1.39
C ASP A 168 13.28 -16.12 -1.81
N GLU A 169 13.33 -15.52 -3.00
CA GLU A 169 14.52 -14.83 -3.49
C GLU A 169 14.85 -13.59 -2.66
N LEU A 170 13.83 -12.88 -2.18
CA LEU A 170 14.01 -11.68 -1.35
C LEU A 170 14.45 -12.03 0.07
N ILE A 171 13.93 -13.10 0.68
CA ILE A 171 14.37 -13.57 1.99
C ILE A 171 15.85 -13.96 1.98
N LEU A 172 16.33 -14.52 0.86
CA LEU A 172 17.73 -14.93 0.69
C LEU A 172 18.65 -13.79 0.23
N SER A 173 18.11 -12.60 -0.02
CA SER A 173 18.87 -11.45 -0.53
C SER A 173 19.44 -10.60 0.62
N PRO A 174 20.74 -10.26 0.60
CA PRO A 174 21.38 -9.43 1.62
C PRO A 174 20.95 -7.96 1.60
N GLU A 175 20.17 -7.53 0.59
CA GLU A 175 19.71 -6.14 0.40
C GLU A 175 18.58 -5.71 1.37
N LEU A 176 18.10 -6.59 2.25
CA LEU A 176 17.04 -6.30 3.21
C LEU A 176 17.53 -6.06 4.66
N GLU A 177 18.86 -5.98 4.88
CA GLU A 177 19.47 -5.84 6.21
C GLU A 177 19.58 -4.39 6.74
N ASP A 178 18.97 -3.39 6.08
CA ASP A 178 19.01 -1.97 6.50
C ASP A 178 17.84 -1.55 7.41
#